data_AF-A0A3S1P6T9-F1
#
_entry.id   AF-A0A3S1P6T9-F1
#
_cell.length_a   1.000
_cell.length_b   1.000
_cell.length_c   1.000
_cell.angle_alpha   90.00
_cell.angle_beta   90.00
_cell.angle_gamma   90.00
#
_symmetry.space_group_name_H-M   'P 1'
#
loop_
_entity.id
_entity.type
_entity.pdbx_description
1 polymer ?
#
loop_
_entity_poly.entity_id
_entity_poly.type
_entity_poly.pdbx_seq_one_letter_code
_entity_poly.pdbx_strand_id
1 'polypeptide(L)'
;MTVDGTIAPGDSPGTLTVGSLTLNASAKLDYELGTPGTVGSGVNDLIVVNGDLTLDGTLNITDVGGFGPGVYRLMNYGGALTDNGLECGTTPVSASDLFIQTSIAGEVNLISSAGVTLGFWDGGNTGLHDNGVIDGGDGVWDATNRNWTEADGAINGKWGQDFAVFAGQAGTVTVDDSAGTVGFTGMQFMTNGYVIDGDTLTT
;
A
#
# COMPACT_ATOMS: atom_id res chain seq x y z
N MET A 1 15.58 6.83 17.68
CA MET A 1 15.87 5.46 18.14
C MET A 1 16.60 4.75 17.03
N THR A 2 17.65 3.98 17.32
CA THR A 2 18.33 3.14 16.34
C THR A 2 18.18 1.70 16.75
N VAL A 3 17.91 0.82 15.79
CA VAL A 3 17.64 -0.60 16.04
C VAL A 3 18.54 -1.47 15.18
N ASP A 4 19.27 -2.35 15.85
CA ASP A 4 20.05 -3.45 15.25
C ASP A 4 19.42 -4.82 15.55
N GLY A 5 18.42 -4.87 16.44
CA GLY A 5 17.76 -6.08 16.93
C GLY A 5 16.32 -6.22 16.45
N THR A 6 15.50 -6.92 17.24
CA THR A 6 14.09 -7.17 16.88
C THR A 6 13.17 -6.07 17.42
N ILE A 7 12.23 -5.61 16.59
CA ILE A 7 11.02 -4.90 16.99
C ILE A 7 9.83 -5.84 16.73
N ALA A 8 9.02 -6.06 17.77
CA ALA A 8 7.64 -6.52 17.65
C ALA A 8 6.74 -5.36 18.11
N PRO A 9 5.82 -4.83 17.27
CA PRO A 9 5.03 -3.65 17.64
C PRO A 9 4.05 -3.85 18.81
N GLY A 10 3.72 -5.10 19.17
CA GLY A 10 2.83 -5.46 20.26
C GLY A 10 3.05 -6.87 20.86
N ASP A 11 2.13 -7.28 21.73
CA ASP A 11 1.97 -8.65 22.27
C ASP A 11 0.60 -9.14 21.81
N SER A 12 0.51 -9.64 20.56
CA SER A 12 -0.64 -9.56 19.62
C SER A 12 -0.61 -8.27 18.78
N PRO A 13 -1.32 -8.19 17.63
CA PRO A 13 -1.28 -7.01 16.77
C PRO A 13 -1.47 -5.72 17.58
N GLY A 14 -0.48 -4.85 17.50
CA GLY A 14 -0.33 -3.68 18.35
C GLY A 14 0.15 -2.46 17.59
N THR A 15 0.28 -1.35 18.31
CA THR A 15 0.80 -0.11 17.74
C THR A 15 1.95 0.40 18.59
N LEU A 16 3.14 0.45 18.01
CA LEU A 16 4.32 1.04 18.62
C LEU A 16 4.48 2.47 18.12
N THR A 17 4.47 3.45 19.02
CA THR A 17 4.71 4.86 18.68
C THR A 17 6.08 5.31 19.16
N VAL A 18 6.87 5.93 18.30
CA VAL A 18 8.23 6.41 18.57
C VAL A 18 8.45 7.83 18.02
N GLY A 19 9.60 8.44 18.36
CA GLY A 19 10.10 9.66 17.69
C GLY A 19 10.66 9.32 16.30
N SER A 20 11.83 9.86 15.93
CA SER A 20 12.55 9.36 14.74
C SER A 20 13.06 7.93 14.95
N LEU A 21 13.06 7.13 13.89
CA LEU A 21 13.45 5.71 13.90
C LEU A 21 14.48 5.44 12.80
N THR A 22 15.58 4.78 13.16
CA THR A 22 16.56 4.23 12.22
C THR A 22 16.58 2.72 12.40
N LEU A 23 16.17 2.01 11.37
CA LEU A 23 16.37 0.57 11.23
C LEU A 23 17.68 0.38 10.47
N ASN A 24 18.59 -0.42 11.01
CA ASN A 24 19.81 -0.83 10.31
C ASN A 24 19.58 -2.19 9.64
N ALA A 25 20.45 -2.58 8.72
CA ALA A 25 20.35 -3.87 7.99
C ALA A 25 20.19 -5.12 8.85
N SER A 26 20.65 -5.13 10.11
CA SER A 26 20.46 -6.30 11.01
C SER A 26 19.13 -6.28 11.77
N ALA A 27 18.36 -5.18 11.67
CA ALA A 27 17.08 -5.05 12.34
C ALA A 27 16.10 -6.10 11.81
N LYS A 28 15.27 -6.62 12.72
CA LYS A 28 14.17 -7.51 12.40
C LYS A 28 12.87 -6.87 12.84
N LEU A 29 11.87 -6.92 11.96
CA LEU A 29 10.53 -6.47 12.26
C LEU A 29 9.63 -7.70 12.26
N ASP A 30 9.22 -8.13 13.44
CA ASP A 30 8.32 -9.27 13.58
C ASP A 30 6.89 -8.72 13.68
N TYR A 31 6.16 -8.82 12.57
CA TYR A 31 4.81 -8.30 12.40
C TYR A 31 3.77 -9.40 12.42
N GLU A 32 2.67 -9.13 13.11
CA GLU A 32 1.43 -9.88 13.10
C GLU A 32 0.42 -9.18 12.19
N LEU A 33 0.06 -9.83 11.07
CA LEU A 33 -0.86 -9.28 10.07
C LEU A 33 -2.08 -10.19 9.91
N GLY A 34 -3.27 -9.58 9.93
CA GLY A 34 -4.56 -10.21 9.71
C GLY A 34 -5.19 -9.72 8.41
N THR A 35 -6.31 -8.99 8.48
CA THR A 35 -7.05 -8.54 7.28
C THR A 35 -6.43 -7.29 6.62
N PRO A 36 -6.21 -7.27 5.30
CA PRO A 36 -5.67 -6.10 4.60
C PRO A 36 -6.59 -4.88 4.73
N GLY A 37 -6.02 -3.68 4.64
CA GLY A 37 -6.76 -2.40 4.66
C GLY A 37 -7.17 -1.90 6.04
N THR A 38 -7.00 -2.70 7.10
CA THR A 38 -7.16 -2.20 8.47
C THR A 38 -5.84 -1.65 8.98
N VAL A 39 -5.77 -0.35 9.24
CA VAL A 39 -4.55 0.27 9.79
C VAL A 39 -4.53 0.09 11.31
N GLY A 40 -3.57 -0.70 11.81
CA GLY A 40 -3.42 -0.94 13.25
C GLY A 40 -4.66 -1.58 13.88
N SER A 41 -5.15 -0.95 14.95
CA SER A 41 -6.46 -1.23 15.58
C SER A 41 -6.63 -2.65 16.16
N GLY A 42 -5.52 -3.29 16.53
CA GLY A 42 -5.55 -4.66 17.06
C GLY A 42 -5.77 -5.73 15.99
N VAL A 43 -5.74 -5.37 14.71
CA VAL A 43 -5.88 -6.31 13.58
C VAL A 43 -4.55 -6.55 12.89
N ASN A 44 -3.81 -5.47 12.64
CA ASN A 44 -2.47 -5.51 12.07
C ASN A 44 -1.50 -4.77 12.98
N ASP A 45 -0.27 -5.23 13.05
CA ASP A 45 0.81 -4.47 13.65
C ASP A 45 1.06 -3.16 12.88
N LEU A 46 1.37 -2.11 13.62
CA LEU A 46 1.66 -0.78 13.10
C LEU A 46 2.78 -0.11 13.88
N ILE A 47 3.74 0.48 13.18
CA ILE A 47 4.68 1.43 13.79
C ILE A 47 4.31 2.86 13.39
N VAL A 48 4.23 3.76 14.37
CA VAL A 48 4.03 5.20 14.15
C VAL A 48 5.31 5.94 14.53
N VAL A 49 5.98 6.50 13.53
CA VAL A 49 7.22 7.27 13.64
C VAL A 49 6.87 8.76 13.57
N ASN A 50 6.93 9.48 14.69
CA ASN A 50 6.56 10.91 14.71
C ASN A 50 7.63 11.83 14.08
N GLY A 51 8.73 11.28 13.58
CA GLY A 51 9.82 12.02 12.94
C GLY A 51 10.35 11.30 11.70
N ASP A 52 11.64 11.47 11.43
CA ASP A 52 12.32 10.85 10.29
C ASP A 52 12.40 9.33 10.44
N LEU A 53 12.30 8.63 9.30
CA LEU A 53 12.45 7.17 9.20
C LEU A 53 13.64 6.85 8.29
N THR A 54 14.61 6.09 8.82
CA THR A 54 15.55 5.31 7.98
C THR A 54 15.07 3.87 7.97
N LEU A 55 14.69 3.39 6.78
CA LEU A 55 14.12 2.07 6.55
C LEU A 55 15.21 1.13 6.02
N ASP A 56 15.38 -0.01 6.70
CA ASP A 56 16.31 -1.09 6.36
C ASP A 56 15.86 -2.36 7.13
N GLY A 57 16.53 -3.48 6.90
CA GLY A 57 16.38 -4.71 7.69
C GLY A 57 15.36 -5.68 7.12
N THR A 58 14.91 -6.64 7.94
CA THR A 58 14.08 -7.76 7.48
C THR A 58 12.72 -7.80 8.16
N LEU A 59 11.65 -7.83 7.38
CA LEU A 59 10.26 -8.01 7.80
C LEU A 59 9.90 -9.49 7.88
N ASN A 60 9.56 -10.00 9.05
CA ASN A 60 8.96 -11.31 9.26
C ASN A 60 7.47 -11.13 9.54
N ILE A 61 6.64 -11.93 8.89
CA ILE A 61 5.19 -11.83 8.95
C ILE A 61 4.62 -13.11 9.52
N THR A 62 3.84 -12.98 10.58
CA THR A 62 2.96 -14.01 11.11
C THR A 62 1.53 -13.68 10.70
N ASP A 63 0.87 -14.59 9.97
CA ASP A 63 -0.56 -14.49 9.71
C ASP A 63 -1.34 -14.84 10.99
N VAL A 64 -2.03 -13.86 11.55
CA VAL A 64 -2.90 -14.03 12.74
C VAL A 64 -4.34 -14.36 12.37
N GLY A 65 -4.60 -14.59 11.09
CA GLY A 65 -5.90 -14.91 10.51
C GLY A 65 -6.38 -13.79 9.59
N GLY A 66 -6.66 -14.15 8.34
CA GLY A 66 -7.22 -13.24 7.35
C GLY A 66 -6.18 -12.58 6.45
N PHE A 67 -4.90 -12.95 6.54
CA PHE A 67 -3.92 -12.52 5.56
C PHE A 67 -4.34 -12.97 4.16
N GLY A 68 -4.39 -12.01 3.25
CA GLY A 68 -4.79 -12.18 1.86
C GLY A 68 -4.30 -11.04 0.98
N PRO A 69 -4.72 -11.03 -0.30
CA PRO A 69 -4.31 -10.00 -1.24
C PRO A 69 -4.83 -8.62 -0.85
N GLY A 70 -4.02 -7.60 -1.09
CA GLY A 70 -4.31 -6.22 -0.72
C GLY A 70 -3.10 -5.50 -0.14
N VAL A 71 -3.38 -4.36 0.48
CA VAL A 71 -2.38 -3.46 1.08
C VAL A 71 -2.47 -3.49 2.60
N TYR A 72 -1.32 -3.62 3.26
CA TYR A 72 -1.17 -3.51 4.71
C TYR A 72 -0.31 -2.28 5.03
N ARG A 73 -0.83 -1.37 5.85
CA ARG A 73 0.00 -0.28 6.40
C ARG A 73 0.92 -0.85 7.45
N LEU A 74 2.24 -0.83 7.20
CA LEU A 74 3.24 -1.25 8.17
C LEU A 74 3.66 -0.08 9.06
N MET A 75 3.95 1.07 8.46
CA MET A 75 4.43 2.24 9.18
C MET A 75 3.80 3.53 8.69
N ASN A 76 3.57 4.45 9.62
CA ASN A 76 3.41 5.88 9.34
C ASN A 76 4.69 6.60 9.76
N TYR A 77 5.12 7.60 8.98
CA TYR A 77 6.19 8.51 9.39
C TYR A 77 5.83 9.98 9.13
N GLY A 78 6.27 10.86 10.03
CA GLY A 78 5.97 12.30 9.96
C GLY A 78 7.09 13.17 9.36
N GLY A 79 8.30 12.62 9.23
CA GLY A 79 9.47 13.32 8.73
C GLY A 79 9.92 12.87 7.34
N ALA A 80 11.23 12.93 7.08
CA ALA A 80 11.83 12.41 5.85
C ALA A 80 11.99 10.88 5.91
N LEU A 81 11.83 10.24 4.75
CA LEU A 81 12.19 8.84 4.54
C LEU A 81 13.59 8.73 3.93
N THR A 82 14.44 7.90 4.51
CA THR A 82 15.64 7.35 3.88
C THR A 82 15.41 5.87 3.70
N ASP A 83 15.18 5.44 2.46
CA ASP A 83 14.89 4.03 2.13
C ASP A 83 16.17 3.32 1.68
N ASN A 84 16.67 2.39 2.51
CA ASN A 84 17.79 1.52 2.18
C ASN A 84 17.33 0.13 1.71
N GLY A 85 16.01 -0.12 1.66
CA GLY A 85 15.40 -1.41 1.35
C GLY A 85 15.03 -2.20 2.59
N LEU A 86 13.73 -2.48 2.74
CA LEU A 86 13.23 -3.47 3.69
C LEU A 86 13.00 -4.78 2.95
N GLU A 87 13.63 -5.87 3.37
CA GLU A 87 13.44 -7.17 2.74
C GLU A 87 12.39 -8.04 3.44
N CYS A 88 11.68 -8.87 2.67
CA CYS A 88 10.82 -9.90 3.23
C CYS A 88 11.66 -11.10 3.71
N GLY A 89 11.46 -11.48 4.98
CA GLY A 89 12.01 -12.66 5.62
C GLY A 89 11.01 -13.82 5.62
N THR A 90 10.49 -14.17 6.80
CA THR A 90 9.43 -15.19 6.91
C THR A 90 8.10 -14.63 6.46
N THR A 91 7.38 -15.32 5.57
CA THR A 91 6.13 -14.81 4.98
C THR A 91 5.06 -15.91 4.88
N PRO A 92 3.76 -15.57 5.00
CA PRO A 92 2.66 -16.55 4.88
C PRO A 92 2.36 -16.96 3.43
N VAL A 93 2.85 -16.18 2.45
CA VAL A 93 2.75 -16.44 1.02
C VAL A 93 4.14 -16.36 0.37
N SER A 94 4.25 -16.61 -0.94
CA SER A 94 5.53 -16.45 -1.65
C SER A 94 6.03 -15.02 -1.54
N ALA A 95 7.32 -14.83 -1.21
CA ALA A 95 7.93 -13.50 -1.18
C ALA A 95 7.92 -12.80 -2.55
N SER A 96 7.77 -13.54 -3.66
CA SER A 96 7.60 -12.96 -5.00
C SER A 96 6.28 -12.23 -5.18
N ASP A 97 5.28 -12.53 -4.35
CA ASP A 97 3.95 -11.92 -4.40
C ASP A 97 3.86 -10.74 -3.41
N LEU A 98 4.99 -10.36 -2.81
CA LEU A 98 5.10 -9.31 -1.82
C LEU A 98 5.99 -8.18 -2.33
N PHE A 99 5.56 -6.95 -2.05
CA PHE A 99 6.31 -5.75 -2.41
C PHE A 99 6.24 -4.74 -1.27
N ILE A 100 7.39 -4.18 -0.89
CA ILE A 100 7.43 -3.05 0.05
C ILE A 100 7.25 -1.77 -0.74
N GLN A 101 6.15 -1.08 -0.48
CA GLN A 101 5.80 0.17 -1.15
C GLN A 101 6.13 1.36 -0.26
N THR A 102 6.82 2.32 -0.87
CA THR A 102 7.17 3.64 -0.30
C THR A 102 6.78 4.81 -1.21
N SER A 103 6.03 4.54 -2.29
CA SER A 103 5.55 5.53 -3.29
C SER A 103 4.41 6.43 -2.79
N ILE A 104 4.01 6.30 -1.52
CA ILE A 104 3.05 7.20 -0.86
C ILE A 104 3.77 7.89 0.30
N ALA A 105 3.84 9.21 0.23
CA ALA A 105 4.52 10.01 1.24
C ALA A 105 3.91 9.81 2.64
N GLY A 106 4.78 9.58 3.63
CA GLY A 106 4.39 9.34 5.02
C GLY A 106 4.03 7.89 5.35
N GLU A 107 4.13 6.97 4.38
CA GLU A 107 3.68 5.58 4.52
C GLU A 107 4.76 4.58 4.12
N VAL A 108 4.81 3.46 4.85
CA VAL A 108 5.46 2.22 4.38
C VAL A 108 4.39 1.15 4.39
N ASN A 109 4.16 0.54 3.23
CA ASN A 109 3.11 -0.44 3.02
C ASN A 109 3.71 -1.78 2.57
N LEU A 110 3.07 -2.88 2.94
CA LEU A 110 3.26 -4.18 2.31
C LEU A 110 2.12 -4.40 1.32
N ILE A 111 2.47 -4.70 0.08
CA ILE A 111 1.51 -5.13 -0.95
C ILE A 111 1.57 -6.65 -1.02
N SER A 112 0.42 -7.31 -0.98
CA SER A 112 0.29 -8.73 -1.30
C SER A 112 -0.54 -8.90 -2.57
N SER A 113 0.09 -9.41 -3.64
CA SER A 113 -0.55 -9.77 -4.91
C SER A 113 -0.80 -11.27 -5.02
N ALA A 114 -0.91 -11.97 -3.89
CA ALA A 114 -1.12 -13.41 -3.88
C ALA A 114 -2.45 -13.77 -4.56
N GLY A 115 -2.35 -14.31 -5.79
CA GLY A 115 -3.50 -14.78 -6.56
C GLY A 115 -4.31 -13.72 -7.33
N VAL A 116 -3.87 -12.45 -7.33
CA VAL A 116 -4.53 -11.35 -8.07
C VAL A 116 -3.50 -10.34 -8.56
N THR A 117 -3.85 -9.56 -9.60
CA THR A 117 -3.06 -8.39 -10.00
C THR A 117 -3.67 -7.12 -9.43
N LEU A 118 -2.89 -6.33 -8.69
CA LEU A 118 -3.35 -5.06 -8.11
C LEU A 118 -3.01 -3.90 -9.05
N GLY A 119 -3.96 -2.99 -9.23
CA GLY A 119 -3.76 -1.69 -9.87
C GLY A 119 -4.03 -0.57 -8.87
N PHE A 120 -3.19 0.47 -8.90
CA PHE A 120 -3.31 1.62 -8.02
C PHE A 120 -3.85 2.82 -8.80
N TRP A 121 -4.90 3.45 -8.28
CA TRP A 121 -5.47 4.64 -8.87
C TRP A 121 -4.51 5.82 -8.69
N ASP A 122 -4.16 6.46 -9.81
CA ASP A 122 -3.20 7.57 -9.84
C ASP A 122 -3.79 8.89 -10.33
N GLY A 123 -5.10 8.90 -10.58
CA GLY A 123 -5.83 10.10 -10.98
C GLY A 123 -5.67 10.49 -12.45
N GLY A 124 -6.49 11.47 -12.85
CA GLY A 124 -6.56 11.97 -14.23
C GLY A 124 -5.58 13.10 -14.55
N ASN A 125 -4.77 13.56 -13.58
CA ASN A 125 -3.81 14.63 -13.81
C ASN A 125 -2.56 14.08 -14.51
N THR A 126 -2.52 14.17 -15.84
CA THR A 126 -1.40 13.66 -16.64
C THR A 126 -0.06 14.32 -16.34
N GLY A 127 -0.03 15.47 -15.65
CA GLY A 127 1.21 16.10 -15.20
C GLY A 127 1.86 15.40 -13.99
N LEU A 128 1.13 14.50 -13.34
CA LEU A 128 1.60 13.69 -12.23
C LEU A 128 1.90 12.23 -12.63
N HIS A 129 1.56 11.82 -13.85
CA HIS A 129 1.87 10.46 -14.32
C HIS A 129 3.38 10.20 -14.46
N ASP A 130 3.74 8.92 -14.36
CA ASP A 130 5.08 8.38 -14.60
C ASP A 130 6.15 9.00 -13.67
N ASN A 131 5.78 9.31 -12.40
CA ASN A 131 6.59 10.09 -11.47
C ASN A 131 7.15 9.31 -10.27
N GLY A 132 6.81 8.01 -10.12
CA GLY A 132 7.23 7.18 -8.99
C GLY A 132 6.42 7.40 -7.70
N VAL A 133 5.24 8.01 -7.81
CA VAL A 133 4.33 8.32 -6.70
C VAL A 133 2.94 7.79 -7.05
N ILE A 134 2.18 7.38 -6.04
CA ILE A 134 0.75 7.12 -6.18
C ILE A 134 0.02 8.37 -5.69
N ASP A 135 -0.36 9.23 -6.61
CA ASP A 135 -0.93 10.55 -6.35
C ASP A 135 -2.42 10.47 -5.99
N GLY A 136 -3.18 9.68 -6.76
CA GLY A 136 -4.63 9.59 -6.64
C GLY A 136 -5.36 10.83 -7.16
N GLY A 137 -6.53 11.13 -6.58
CA GLY A 137 -7.32 12.32 -6.89
C GLY A 137 -8.45 12.07 -7.90
N ASP A 138 -8.95 13.15 -8.51
CA ASP A 138 -10.05 13.09 -9.46
C ASP A 138 -9.62 12.47 -10.81
N GLY A 139 -10.54 11.80 -11.49
CA GLY A 139 -10.30 11.31 -12.85
C GLY A 139 -11.39 10.39 -13.40
N VAL A 140 -11.16 9.88 -14.61
CA VAL A 140 -12.07 8.94 -15.27
C VAL A 140 -11.51 7.53 -15.17
N TRP A 141 -12.33 6.54 -14.82
CA TRP A 141 -11.98 5.13 -14.93
C TRP A 141 -12.65 4.56 -16.18
N ASP A 142 -11.84 4.35 -17.23
CA ASP A 142 -12.26 3.73 -18.48
C ASP A 142 -11.19 2.72 -18.97
N ALA A 143 -11.48 2.03 -20.08
CA ALA A 143 -10.61 0.98 -20.64
C ALA A 143 -9.40 1.52 -21.46
N THR A 144 -9.25 2.83 -21.61
CA THR A 144 -8.37 3.47 -22.61
C THR A 144 -7.37 4.46 -22.04
N ASN A 145 -7.72 5.18 -20.97
CA ASN A 145 -6.87 6.18 -20.35
C ASN A 145 -5.73 5.55 -19.54
N ARG A 146 -4.78 6.38 -19.07
CA ARG A 146 -3.61 5.94 -18.30
C ARG A 146 -3.70 6.36 -16.82
N ASN A 147 -4.86 6.23 -16.18
CA ASN A 147 -5.05 6.74 -14.81
C ASN A 147 -4.70 5.72 -13.71
N TRP A 148 -4.09 4.59 -14.07
CA TRP A 148 -3.69 3.52 -13.16
C TRP A 148 -2.19 3.31 -13.21
N THR A 149 -1.58 2.89 -12.09
CA THR A 149 -0.15 2.57 -12.00
C THR A 149 0.06 1.24 -11.26
N GLU A 150 1.28 0.73 -11.32
CA GLU A 150 1.78 -0.34 -10.47
C GLU A 150 2.10 0.18 -9.05
N ALA A 151 2.42 -0.74 -8.12
CA ALA A 151 2.63 -0.42 -6.72
C ALA A 151 3.74 0.60 -6.44
N ASP A 152 4.69 0.78 -7.37
CA ASP A 152 5.80 1.73 -7.24
C ASP A 152 5.46 3.13 -7.78
N GLY A 153 4.30 3.33 -8.42
CA GLY A 153 3.94 4.63 -9.01
C GLY A 153 4.77 5.02 -10.24
N ALA A 154 5.64 4.14 -10.75
CA ALA A 154 6.67 4.54 -11.72
C ALA A 154 6.13 4.71 -13.13
N ILE A 155 5.14 3.90 -13.52
CA ILE A 155 4.59 3.90 -14.88
C ILE A 155 3.07 3.82 -14.84
N ASN A 156 2.44 4.77 -15.50
CA ASN A 156 1.02 4.80 -15.70
C ASN A 156 0.58 3.97 -16.91
N GLY A 157 -0.55 3.30 -16.78
CA GLY A 157 -1.09 2.39 -17.75
C GLY A 157 -2.61 2.36 -17.72
N LYS A 158 -3.16 1.61 -18.65
CA LYS A 158 -4.60 1.38 -18.73
C LYS A 158 -5.05 0.47 -17.62
N TRP A 159 -6.33 0.58 -17.25
CA TRP A 159 -6.94 -0.46 -16.45
C TRP A 159 -6.89 -1.81 -17.19
N GLY A 160 -6.38 -2.82 -16.52
CA GLY A 160 -6.27 -4.19 -17.02
C GLY A 160 -6.02 -5.21 -15.91
N GLN A 161 -6.27 -4.80 -14.67
CA GLN A 161 -5.94 -5.55 -13.46
C GLN A 161 -7.19 -6.17 -12.83
N ASP A 162 -6.97 -7.00 -11.82
CA ASP A 162 -8.06 -7.70 -11.13
C ASP A 162 -8.57 -6.90 -9.94
N PHE A 163 -7.69 -6.21 -9.21
CA PHE A 163 -7.98 -5.64 -7.90
C PHE A 163 -7.62 -4.15 -7.85
N ALA A 164 -8.60 -3.29 -7.60
CA ALA A 164 -8.42 -1.84 -7.60
C ALA A 164 -8.04 -1.32 -6.20
N VAL A 165 -6.96 -0.54 -6.10
CA VAL A 165 -6.55 0.12 -4.86
C VAL A 165 -6.61 1.63 -5.02
N PHE A 166 -7.36 2.28 -4.13
CA PHE A 166 -7.48 3.72 -4.04
C PHE A 166 -6.69 4.24 -2.83
N ALA A 167 -5.56 4.89 -3.09
CA ALA A 167 -4.66 5.44 -2.07
C ALA A 167 -4.30 6.89 -2.42
N GLY A 168 -3.30 7.50 -1.76
CA GLY A 168 -2.92 8.89 -2.05
C GLY A 168 -4.04 9.89 -1.74
N GLN A 169 -4.12 10.98 -2.50
CA GLN A 169 -5.13 12.01 -2.35
C GLN A 169 -6.52 11.49 -2.75
N ALA A 170 -7.52 11.59 -1.86
CA ALA A 170 -8.89 11.24 -2.22
C ALA A 170 -9.49 12.18 -3.29
N GLY A 171 -10.36 11.64 -4.15
CA GLY A 171 -11.09 12.39 -5.16
C GLY A 171 -12.32 11.65 -5.69
N THR A 172 -12.91 12.19 -6.75
CA THR A 172 -14.03 11.57 -7.48
C THR A 172 -13.51 10.82 -8.70
N VAL A 173 -13.79 9.53 -8.75
CA VAL A 173 -13.48 8.64 -9.86
C VAL A 173 -14.75 8.41 -10.64
N THR A 174 -14.83 8.97 -11.84
CA THR A 174 -15.97 8.83 -12.73
C THR A 174 -15.78 7.61 -13.62
N VAL A 175 -16.60 6.59 -13.45
CA VAL A 175 -16.61 5.39 -14.30
C VAL A 175 -17.26 5.75 -15.64
N ASP A 176 -16.58 5.40 -16.73
CA ASP A 176 -17.08 5.56 -18.11
C ASP A 176 -16.91 4.22 -18.84
N ASP A 177 -18.05 3.57 -19.14
CA ASP A 177 -18.07 2.26 -19.80
C ASP A 177 -18.26 2.34 -21.33
N SER A 178 -18.26 3.56 -21.89
CA SER A 178 -18.52 3.79 -23.32
C SER A 178 -17.49 3.15 -24.24
N ALA A 179 -16.26 2.95 -23.75
CA ALA A 179 -15.17 2.26 -24.45
C ALA A 179 -15.06 0.76 -24.12
N GLY A 180 -15.98 0.23 -23.31
CA GLY A 180 -16.02 -1.14 -22.84
C GLY A 180 -16.30 -1.23 -21.34
N THR A 181 -16.79 -2.39 -20.90
CA THR A 181 -17.11 -2.64 -19.49
C THR A 181 -15.88 -2.46 -18.60
N VAL A 182 -16.06 -1.76 -17.49
CA VAL A 182 -15.04 -1.64 -16.44
C VAL A 182 -15.25 -2.76 -15.41
N GLY A 183 -14.46 -3.83 -15.55
CA GLY A 183 -14.52 -5.02 -14.69
C GLY A 183 -13.50 -4.99 -13.55
N PHE A 184 -13.85 -5.55 -12.39
CA PHE A 184 -12.93 -5.75 -11.25
C PHE A 184 -13.35 -6.98 -10.43
N THR A 185 -12.42 -7.57 -9.68
CA THR A 185 -12.65 -8.72 -8.79
C THR A 185 -12.62 -8.36 -7.31
N GLY A 186 -11.98 -7.22 -6.98
CA GLY A 186 -11.90 -6.70 -5.63
C GLY A 186 -11.46 -5.24 -5.62
N MET A 187 -11.73 -4.56 -4.51
CA MET A 187 -11.44 -3.14 -4.35
C MET A 187 -11.06 -2.82 -2.92
N GLN A 188 -10.09 -1.94 -2.73
CA GLN A 188 -9.63 -1.47 -1.44
C GLN A 188 -9.43 0.04 -1.44
N PHE A 189 -9.88 0.69 -0.37
CA PHE A 189 -9.67 2.11 -0.12
C PHE A 189 -8.73 2.28 1.05
N MET A 190 -7.52 2.77 0.78
CA MET A 190 -6.53 3.13 1.80
C MET A 190 -6.77 4.55 2.33
N THR A 191 -7.35 5.42 1.50
CA THR A 191 -7.71 6.79 1.86
C THR A 191 -9.22 6.94 1.96
N ASN A 192 -9.71 7.48 3.08
CA ASN A 192 -11.12 7.83 3.21
C ASN A 192 -11.47 9.04 2.34
N GLY A 193 -12.71 9.07 1.81
CA GLY A 193 -13.25 10.23 1.09
C GLY A 193 -13.21 10.12 -0.43
N TYR A 194 -12.73 9.01 -0.98
CA TYR A 194 -12.95 8.69 -2.38
C TYR A 194 -14.44 8.53 -2.67
N VAL A 195 -14.87 9.02 -3.83
CA VAL A 195 -16.21 8.83 -4.37
C VAL A 195 -16.08 8.15 -5.72
N ILE A 196 -16.79 7.03 -5.90
CA ILE A 196 -16.92 6.36 -7.21
C ILE A 196 -18.32 6.66 -7.73
N ASP A 197 -18.41 7.28 -8.90
CA ASP A 197 -19.67 7.70 -9.53
C ASP A 197 -19.62 7.43 -11.06
N GLY A 198 -20.73 7.62 -11.75
CA GLY A 198 -20.84 7.44 -13.20
C GLY A 198 -21.50 6.11 -13.60
N ASP A 199 -20.95 5.46 -14.61
CA ASP A 199 -21.49 4.22 -15.18
C ASP A 199 -21.30 3.00 -14.27
N THR A 200 -21.80 1.84 -14.69
CA THR A 200 -21.81 0.63 -13.87
C THR A 200 -20.45 -0.08 -13.86
N LEU A 201 -19.92 -0.35 -12.68
CA LEU A 201 -18.82 -1.32 -12.51
C LEU A 201 -19.34 -2.75 -12.56
N THR A 202 -18.56 -3.65 -13.17
CA THR A 202 -18.92 -5.07 -13.33
C THR A 202 -17.98 -5.96 -12.51
N THR A 203 -18.52 -6.99 -11.88
CA THR A 203 -17.77 -8.03 -11.15
C THR A 203 -17.97 -9.41 -11.75
#